data_AF-A0A432R3F4-F1
#
_entry.id   AF-A0A432R3F4-F1
#
_cell.length_a   1.000
_cell.length_b   1.000
_cell.length_c   1.000
_cell.angle_alpha   90.00
_cell.angle_beta   90.00
_cell.angle_gamma   90.00
#
_symmetry.space_group_name_H-M   'P 1'
#
loop_
_entity.id
_entity.type
_entity.pdbx_description
1 polymer ?
#
loop_
_entity_poly.entity_id
_entity_poly.type
_entity_poly.pdbx_seq_one_letter_code
_entity_poly.pdbx_strand_id
1 'polypeptide(L)'
;MAFNQVFNIEGNWYSWIPTNLGILNFQYVADESNLQKVFGKKNYEITYDDTHNTKTIYIKNTNLSDTNFFNKLRYWIEEQKDTAEIIITKQSKEFTGNIKIIYQDKLEIRSKFNVKENGKTLIYNISIHYDSQQVATPHPSDILHLTIAMANYTILKKVIHGDNHHEQKIDTFIGVYKDSFDPLQILNSFGKSIKNREKIVKDTTRTSCFYIQKKIISAFEIKGYLAYLSTFKSLFFDSLSNIDKKEFTKKMDQITNVAESLEASVDKIKFYND
;
A
#
# COMPACT_ATOMS: atom_id res chain seq x y z
N MET A 1 23.99 -0.67 -32.25
CA MET A 1 24.23 -1.89 -31.44
C MET A 1 22.88 -2.51 -31.14
N ALA A 2 22.70 -3.77 -31.51
CA ALA A 2 21.44 -4.48 -31.43
C ALA A 2 21.11 -4.84 -29.97
N PHE A 3 20.09 -4.19 -29.40
CA PHE A 3 19.43 -4.63 -28.16
C PHE A 3 18.16 -5.39 -28.53
N ASN A 4 18.30 -6.56 -29.13
CA ASN A 4 17.19 -7.48 -29.38
C ASN A 4 17.34 -8.71 -28.50
N GLN A 5 16.88 -8.60 -27.26
CA GLN A 5 16.33 -9.72 -26.50
C GLN A 5 15.34 -9.12 -25.48
N VAL A 6 14.06 -9.21 -25.81
CA VAL A 6 12.96 -8.88 -24.90
C VAL A 6 12.87 -10.01 -23.87
N PHE A 7 13.41 -9.79 -22.68
CA PHE A 7 13.11 -10.65 -21.55
C PHE A 7 11.80 -10.15 -20.93
N ASN A 8 10.73 -10.95 -21.02
CA ASN A 8 9.57 -10.79 -20.16
C ASN A 8 9.98 -11.26 -18.76
N ILE A 9 10.17 -10.37 -17.80
CA ILE A 9 10.30 -10.79 -16.40
C ILE A 9 8.90 -10.82 -15.81
N GLU A 10 8.24 -11.95 -15.99
CA GLU A 10 6.93 -12.27 -15.42
C GLU A 10 7.08 -12.46 -13.91
N GLY A 11 6.79 -11.41 -13.14
CA GLY A 11 6.67 -11.51 -11.68
C GLY A 11 5.28 -11.06 -11.26
N ASN A 12 4.53 -11.96 -10.63
CA ASN A 12 3.26 -11.61 -9.99
C ASN A 12 3.56 -11.10 -8.58
N TRP A 13 3.09 -9.90 -8.26
CA TRP A 13 3.31 -9.27 -6.97
C TRP A 13 2.00 -9.13 -6.21
N TYR A 14 1.99 -9.53 -4.96
CA TYR A 14 0.78 -9.62 -4.14
C TYR A 14 0.85 -8.72 -2.93
N SER A 15 -0.27 -8.12 -2.57
CA SER A 15 -0.45 -7.37 -1.31
C SER A 15 -1.91 -7.37 -0.90
N TRP A 16 -2.26 -6.62 0.16
CA TRP A 16 -3.61 -6.53 0.69
C TRP A 16 -4.01 -5.09 0.98
N ILE A 17 -5.01 -4.59 0.26
CA ILE A 17 -5.69 -3.34 0.59
C ILE A 17 -6.83 -3.67 1.56
N PRO A 18 -6.92 -3.04 2.73
CA PRO A 18 -8.06 -3.23 3.61
C PRO A 18 -9.38 -2.91 2.89
N THR A 19 -10.37 -3.79 3.00
CA THR A 19 -11.73 -3.54 2.50
C THR A 19 -12.73 -3.71 3.61
N ASN A 20 -13.83 -2.96 3.57
CA ASN A 20 -14.87 -3.07 4.59
C ASN A 20 -15.64 -4.38 4.41
N LEU A 21 -15.32 -5.39 5.22
CA LEU A 21 -15.97 -6.71 5.22
C LEU A 21 -16.04 -7.37 3.83
N GLY A 22 -15.05 -7.11 2.97
CA GLY A 22 -15.01 -7.71 1.64
C GLY A 22 -15.85 -6.98 0.60
N ILE A 23 -16.31 -5.77 0.89
CA ILE A 23 -17.08 -4.96 -0.05
C ILE A 23 -16.14 -3.95 -0.73
N LEU A 24 -16.01 -4.08 -2.05
CA LEU A 24 -15.36 -3.10 -2.92
C LEU A 24 -16.44 -2.20 -3.55
N ASN A 25 -16.70 -1.04 -2.95
CA ASN A 25 -17.63 -0.08 -3.54
C ASN A 25 -16.92 0.82 -4.55
N PHE A 26 -17.25 0.62 -5.83
CA PHE A 26 -16.69 1.38 -6.94
C PHE A 26 -17.00 2.88 -6.88
N GLN A 27 -18.04 3.30 -6.17
CA GLN A 27 -18.33 4.72 -5.96
C GLN A 27 -17.22 5.40 -5.15
N TYR A 28 -16.66 4.72 -4.15
CA TYR A 28 -15.59 5.27 -3.30
C TYR A 28 -14.20 5.16 -3.92
N VAL A 29 -14.05 4.37 -4.99
CA VAL A 29 -12.82 4.35 -5.77
C VAL A 29 -12.67 5.68 -6.48
N ALA A 30 -11.53 6.35 -6.28
CA ALA A 30 -11.22 7.61 -6.93
C ALA A 30 -12.27 8.71 -6.70
N ASP A 31 -12.91 8.71 -5.52
CA ASP A 31 -13.82 9.79 -5.11
C ASP A 31 -13.10 11.14 -5.13
N GLU A 32 -13.71 12.16 -5.72
CA GLU A 32 -13.06 13.47 -5.92
C GLU A 32 -12.64 14.14 -4.61
N SER A 33 -13.42 13.97 -3.54
CA SER A 33 -13.06 14.52 -2.23
C SER A 33 -11.81 13.84 -1.66
N ASN A 34 -11.67 12.52 -1.90
CA ASN A 34 -10.49 11.77 -1.52
C ASN A 34 -9.29 12.12 -2.41
N LEU A 35 -9.45 12.16 -3.74
CA LEU A 35 -8.39 12.55 -4.67
C LEU A 35 -7.88 13.96 -4.39
N GLN A 36 -8.77 14.91 -4.07
CA GLN A 36 -8.39 16.26 -3.68
C GLN A 36 -7.59 16.28 -2.38
N LYS A 37 -7.96 15.46 -1.39
CA LYS A 37 -7.16 15.33 -0.17
C LYS A 37 -5.79 14.74 -0.49
N VAL A 38 -5.73 13.65 -1.27
CA VAL A 38 -4.50 12.90 -1.59
C VAL A 38 -3.52 13.70 -2.44
N PHE A 39 -3.97 14.24 -3.56
CA PHE A 39 -3.10 14.80 -4.59
C PHE A 39 -3.12 16.33 -4.62
N GLY A 40 -4.09 16.96 -3.96
CA GLY A 40 -4.32 18.40 -4.00
C GLY A 40 -5.20 18.82 -5.18
N LYS A 41 -5.81 20.01 -5.05
CA LYS A 41 -6.70 20.58 -6.06
C LYS A 41 -5.91 20.87 -7.35
N LYS A 42 -6.48 20.53 -8.52
CA LYS A 42 -5.88 20.69 -9.87
C LYS A 42 -4.73 19.74 -10.22
N ASN A 43 -4.36 18.82 -9.34
CA ASN A 43 -3.32 17.82 -9.59
C ASN A 43 -3.88 16.47 -10.05
N TYR A 44 -5.17 16.40 -10.36
CA TYR A 44 -5.78 15.23 -10.95
C TYR A 44 -6.93 15.61 -11.89
N GLU A 45 -7.22 14.71 -12.82
CA GLU A 45 -8.41 14.71 -13.68
C GLU A 45 -9.01 13.30 -13.62
N ILE A 46 -10.34 13.23 -13.60
CA ILE A 46 -11.06 11.97 -13.61
C ILE A 46 -12.10 11.97 -14.71
N THR A 47 -12.18 10.86 -15.43
CA THR A 47 -13.22 10.60 -16.42
C THR A 47 -13.90 9.28 -16.11
N TYR A 48 -15.21 9.26 -16.37
CA TYR A 48 -16.07 8.12 -16.10
C TYR A 48 -16.69 7.64 -17.39
N ASP A 49 -16.58 6.33 -17.63
CA ASP A 49 -17.30 5.63 -18.69
C ASP A 49 -18.27 4.64 -18.04
N ASP A 50 -19.52 5.07 -17.93
CA ASP A 50 -20.60 4.28 -17.32
C ASP A 50 -20.93 3.03 -18.14
N THR A 51 -20.72 3.06 -19.46
CA THR A 51 -21.00 1.92 -20.35
C THR A 51 -20.09 0.74 -20.03
N HIS A 52 -18.82 1.04 -19.74
CA HIS A 52 -17.81 0.04 -19.44
C HIS A 52 -17.47 -0.05 -17.94
N ASN A 53 -18.22 0.63 -17.07
CA ASN A 53 -17.93 0.77 -15.63
C ASN A 53 -16.45 1.09 -15.37
N THR A 54 -15.90 2.06 -16.10
CA THR A 54 -14.48 2.38 -16.09
C THR A 54 -14.24 3.79 -15.57
N LYS A 55 -13.24 3.94 -14.70
CA LYS A 55 -12.71 5.22 -14.22
C LYS A 55 -11.30 5.39 -14.75
N THR A 56 -11.03 6.50 -15.40
CA THR A 56 -9.66 6.89 -15.77
C THR A 56 -9.26 8.09 -14.94
N ILE A 57 -8.20 7.91 -14.14
CA ILE A 57 -7.63 8.91 -13.26
C ILE A 57 -6.28 9.32 -13.85
N TYR A 58 -6.12 10.61 -14.14
CA TYR A 58 -4.85 11.18 -14.54
C TYR A 58 -4.33 12.08 -13.42
N ILE A 59 -3.17 11.76 -12.86
CA ILE A 59 -2.53 12.50 -11.78
C ILE A 59 -1.37 13.31 -12.36
N LYS A 60 -1.36 14.62 -12.07
CA LYS A 60 -0.42 15.61 -12.60
C LYS A 60 0.44 16.18 -11.50
N ASN A 61 1.75 16.35 -11.78
CA ASN A 61 2.64 17.20 -11.00
C ASN A 61 2.74 16.83 -9.51
N THR A 62 2.64 15.55 -9.15
CA THR A 62 2.69 15.10 -7.75
C THR A 62 3.90 14.22 -7.50
N ASN A 63 4.37 14.21 -6.26
CA ASN A 63 5.28 13.18 -5.79
C ASN A 63 4.42 11.92 -5.51
N LEU A 64 4.26 11.07 -6.53
CA LEU A 64 3.28 9.97 -6.54
C LEU A 64 3.52 8.95 -5.41
N SER A 65 4.73 8.88 -4.89
CA SER A 65 5.12 8.26 -3.62
C SER A 65 6.58 8.59 -3.30
N ASP A 66 7.19 7.93 -2.30
CA ASP A 66 8.66 7.84 -2.18
C ASP A 66 9.36 7.20 -3.42
N THR A 67 8.59 6.91 -4.50
CA THR A 67 8.94 6.50 -5.88
C THR A 67 10.01 7.29 -6.58
N ASN A 68 10.44 8.40 -6.00
CA ASN A 68 11.63 9.06 -6.47
C ASN A 68 12.87 8.15 -6.35
N PHE A 69 12.77 6.87 -5.96
CA PHE A 69 13.86 5.89 -5.97
C PHE A 69 14.61 5.82 -7.31
N PHE A 70 13.93 5.80 -8.46
CA PHE A 70 14.62 5.80 -9.77
C PHE A 70 15.42 7.08 -10.00
N ASN A 71 14.83 8.22 -9.69
CA ASN A 71 15.51 9.52 -9.81
C ASN A 71 16.58 9.71 -8.74
N LYS A 72 16.39 9.21 -7.52
CA LYS A 72 17.35 9.21 -6.41
C LYS A 72 18.55 8.32 -6.75
N LEU A 73 18.31 7.13 -7.31
CA LEU A 73 19.37 6.24 -7.81
C LEU A 73 20.15 6.87 -8.96
N ARG A 74 19.45 7.53 -9.90
CA ARG A 74 20.02 7.96 -11.18
C ARG A 74 20.65 9.35 -11.13
N TYR A 75 20.06 10.28 -10.38
CA TYR A 75 20.40 11.70 -10.46
C TYR A 75 20.93 12.31 -9.17
N TRP A 76 20.82 11.67 -7.99
CA TRP A 76 21.28 12.23 -6.70
C TRP A 76 20.83 13.69 -6.44
N ILE A 77 19.76 14.14 -7.08
CA ILE A 77 19.29 15.54 -7.14
C ILE A 77 17.76 15.56 -6.91
N GLU A 78 17.26 16.75 -6.57
CA GLU A 78 15.90 17.21 -6.24
C GLU A 78 14.70 16.32 -6.62
N GLU A 79 13.67 16.36 -5.79
CA GLU A 79 12.37 15.72 -6.06
C GLU A 79 11.79 16.13 -7.41
N GLN A 80 11.74 15.18 -8.34
CA GLN A 80 11.10 15.39 -9.63
C GLN A 80 9.61 15.05 -9.54
N LYS A 81 8.81 15.79 -10.30
CA LYS A 81 7.36 15.60 -10.34
C LYS A 81 7.00 14.62 -11.43
N ASP A 82 6.28 13.58 -11.04
CA ASP A 82 5.85 12.50 -11.92
C ASP A 82 4.37 12.65 -12.28
N THR A 83 3.96 11.94 -13.33
CA THR A 83 2.54 11.82 -13.72
C THR A 83 2.12 10.36 -13.76
N ALA A 84 0.85 10.10 -13.51
CA ALA A 84 0.30 8.75 -13.59
C ALA A 84 -1.06 8.74 -14.26
N GLU A 85 -1.29 7.72 -15.08
CA GLU A 85 -2.58 7.37 -15.63
C GLU A 85 -2.99 6.02 -15.06
N ILE A 86 -4.18 5.97 -14.47
CA ILE A 86 -4.73 4.78 -13.84
C ILE A 86 -6.10 4.54 -14.43
N ILE A 87 -6.27 3.39 -15.06
CA ILE A 87 -7.56 2.96 -15.61
C ILE A 87 -8.05 1.83 -14.70
N ILE A 88 -9.27 1.97 -14.17
CA ILE A 88 -9.90 1.02 -13.26
C ILE A 88 -11.25 0.63 -13.83
N THR A 89 -11.43 -0.65 -14.12
CA THR A 89 -12.69 -1.23 -14.59
C THR A 89 -13.28 -2.12 -13.50
N LYS A 90 -14.55 -1.87 -13.15
CA LYS A 90 -15.31 -2.75 -12.25
C LYS A 90 -15.73 -4.01 -12.97
N GLN A 91 -15.40 -5.15 -12.39
CA GLN A 91 -15.94 -6.46 -12.73
C GLN A 91 -16.64 -7.03 -11.49
N SER A 92 -17.59 -7.95 -11.67
CA SER A 92 -18.54 -8.44 -10.65
C SER A 92 -18.02 -8.41 -9.20
N LYS A 93 -16.87 -9.02 -8.92
CA LYS A 93 -16.26 -9.14 -7.58
C LYS A 93 -14.82 -8.61 -7.50
N GLU A 94 -14.41 -7.82 -8.47
CA GLU A 94 -13.03 -7.34 -8.54
C GLU A 94 -12.89 -6.06 -9.35
N PHE A 95 -11.80 -5.33 -9.10
CA PHE A 95 -11.34 -4.25 -9.94
C PHE A 95 -10.15 -4.72 -10.75
N THR A 96 -10.17 -4.46 -12.04
CA THR A 96 -9.05 -4.72 -12.94
C THR A 96 -8.60 -3.43 -13.58
N GLY A 97 -7.37 -3.38 -14.06
CA GLY A 97 -6.92 -2.18 -14.73
C GLY A 97 -5.44 -2.14 -15.01
N ASN A 98 -5.00 -0.94 -15.38
CA ASN A 98 -3.61 -0.64 -15.67
C ASN A 98 -3.16 0.65 -15.00
N ILE A 99 -1.87 0.70 -14.71
CA ILE A 99 -1.18 1.89 -14.21
C ILE A 99 -0.06 2.19 -15.20
N LYS A 100 0.03 3.45 -15.59
CA LYS A 100 1.14 4.01 -16.34
C LYS A 100 1.71 5.18 -15.55
N ILE A 101 2.95 5.07 -15.07
CA ILE A 101 3.69 6.16 -14.44
C ILE A 101 4.66 6.71 -15.47
N ILE A 102 4.69 8.03 -15.64
CA ILE A 102 5.58 8.72 -16.58
C ILE A 102 6.46 9.68 -15.77
N TYR A 103 7.76 9.48 -15.88
CA TYR A 103 8.80 10.32 -15.30
C TYR A 103 9.23 11.38 -16.33
N GLN A 104 9.81 12.48 -15.86
CA GLN A 104 10.15 13.64 -16.70
C GLN A 104 11.16 13.32 -17.81
N ASP A 105 12.01 12.32 -17.61
CA ASP A 105 13.00 11.90 -18.60
C ASP A 105 12.43 10.97 -19.69
N LYS A 106 11.10 10.90 -19.83
CA LYS A 106 10.36 10.01 -20.73
C LYS A 106 10.45 8.52 -20.37
N LEU A 107 10.97 8.18 -19.20
CA LEU A 107 10.85 6.85 -18.64
C LEU A 107 9.38 6.61 -18.28
N GLU A 108 8.84 5.46 -18.66
CA GLU A 108 7.51 5.03 -18.30
C GLU A 108 7.54 3.66 -17.63
N ILE A 109 6.77 3.51 -16.57
CA ILE A 109 6.51 2.21 -15.95
C ILE A 109 5.06 1.87 -16.21
N ARG A 110 4.82 0.69 -16.80
CA ARG A 110 3.47 0.20 -17.09
C ARG A 110 3.24 -1.11 -16.35
N SER A 111 2.08 -1.26 -15.73
CA SER A 111 1.68 -2.50 -15.07
C SER A 111 0.18 -2.72 -15.17
N LYS A 112 -0.24 -3.96 -14.96
CA LYS A 112 -1.64 -4.33 -14.77
C LYS A 112 -1.89 -4.68 -13.31
N PHE A 113 -3.14 -4.56 -12.89
CA PHE A 113 -3.54 -4.97 -11.55
C PHE A 113 -4.91 -5.68 -11.53
N ASN A 114 -5.13 -6.41 -10.45
CA ASN A 114 -6.39 -7.03 -10.07
C ASN A 114 -6.56 -6.87 -8.56
N VAL A 115 -7.71 -6.35 -8.10
CA VAL A 115 -8.06 -6.22 -6.69
C VAL A 115 -9.38 -6.93 -6.45
N LYS A 116 -9.36 -8.00 -5.67
CA LYS A 116 -10.55 -8.77 -5.32
C LYS A 116 -11.34 -8.13 -4.19
N GLU A 117 -12.61 -8.52 -4.05
CA GLU A 117 -13.53 -8.03 -3.01
C GLU A 117 -12.94 -8.07 -1.58
N ASN A 118 -12.19 -9.13 -1.26
CA ASN A 118 -11.46 -9.29 0.00
C ASN A 118 -10.17 -8.46 0.13
N GLY A 119 -9.91 -7.55 -0.81
CA GLY A 119 -8.75 -6.66 -0.81
C GLY A 119 -7.45 -7.28 -1.30
N LYS A 120 -7.44 -8.57 -1.69
CA LYS A 120 -6.26 -9.20 -2.28
C LYS A 120 -5.91 -8.47 -3.57
N THR A 121 -4.71 -7.88 -3.60
CA THR A 121 -4.18 -7.11 -4.72
C THR A 121 -3.10 -7.91 -5.42
N LEU A 122 -3.19 -8.00 -6.75
CA LEU A 122 -2.19 -8.54 -7.65
C LEU A 122 -1.72 -7.43 -8.59
N ILE A 123 -0.41 -7.28 -8.74
CA ILE A 123 0.27 -6.41 -9.71
C ILE A 123 1.13 -7.29 -10.60
N TYR A 124 0.98 -7.15 -11.91
CA TYR A 124 1.58 -8.05 -12.89
C TYR A 124 1.87 -7.31 -14.20
N ASN A 125 2.58 -7.98 -15.12
CA ASN A 125 3.01 -7.43 -16.41
C ASN A 125 3.71 -6.07 -16.28
N ILE A 126 4.62 -5.96 -15.30
CA ILE A 126 5.44 -4.76 -15.11
C ILE A 126 6.41 -4.66 -16.29
N SER A 127 6.41 -3.50 -16.96
CA SER A 127 7.30 -3.22 -18.08
C SER A 127 7.83 -1.78 -18.00
N ILE A 128 9.09 -1.60 -18.41
CA ILE A 128 9.78 -0.32 -18.41
C ILE A 128 9.98 0.14 -19.85
N HIS A 129 9.53 1.35 -20.14
CA HIS A 129 9.59 1.98 -21.44
C HIS A 129 10.40 3.28 -21.35
N TYR A 130 11.03 3.70 -22.43
CA TYR A 130 11.67 4.99 -22.57
C TYR A 130 11.30 5.53 -23.96
N ASP A 131 10.74 6.73 -24.00
CA ASP A 131 10.22 7.35 -25.23
C ASP A 131 9.24 6.42 -25.98
N SER A 132 8.32 5.78 -25.23
CA SER A 132 7.33 4.80 -25.72
C SER A 132 7.89 3.52 -26.35
N GLN A 133 9.20 3.33 -26.39
CA GLN A 133 9.83 2.06 -26.73
C GLN A 133 10.09 1.27 -25.45
N GLN A 134 10.05 -0.05 -25.50
CA GLN A 134 10.44 -0.88 -24.36
C GLN A 134 11.97 -0.98 -24.32
N VAL A 135 12.63 -0.35 -23.33
CA VAL A 135 14.09 -0.07 -23.41
C VAL A 135 14.93 -0.82 -22.39
N ALA A 136 14.34 -1.34 -21.31
CA ALA A 136 15.08 -2.14 -20.34
C ALA A 136 14.26 -3.32 -19.84
N THR A 137 14.94 -4.44 -19.70
CA THR A 137 14.60 -5.43 -18.70
C THR A 137 15.58 -5.23 -17.54
N PRO A 138 15.13 -4.75 -16.37
CA PRO A 138 16.02 -4.69 -15.23
C PRO A 138 16.41 -6.11 -14.80
N HIS A 139 17.71 -6.42 -14.85
CA HIS A 139 18.28 -7.49 -14.04
C HIS A 139 19.44 -6.90 -13.23
N PRO A 140 19.17 -6.43 -12.00
CA PRO A 140 19.99 -6.85 -10.87
C PRO A 140 19.17 -6.92 -9.56
N SER A 141 18.89 -8.15 -9.09
CA SER A 141 18.19 -8.51 -7.84
C SER A 141 16.72 -8.07 -7.75
N ASP A 142 15.87 -8.91 -7.14
CA ASP A 142 14.42 -8.70 -6.92
C ASP A 142 13.99 -7.32 -6.37
N ILE A 143 14.96 -6.52 -5.89
CA ILE A 143 14.78 -5.21 -5.27
C ILE A 143 14.14 -4.20 -6.23
N LEU A 144 14.59 -4.10 -7.48
CA LEU A 144 14.05 -3.09 -8.40
C LEU A 144 12.58 -3.36 -8.76
N HIS A 145 12.26 -4.63 -9.02
CA HIS A 145 10.89 -5.06 -9.26
C HIS A 145 10.01 -4.88 -8.03
N LEU A 146 10.54 -5.22 -6.84
CA LEU A 146 9.85 -4.98 -5.58
C LEU A 146 9.56 -3.49 -5.40
N THR A 147 10.51 -2.61 -5.70
CA THR A 147 10.30 -1.16 -5.59
C THR A 147 9.21 -0.67 -6.56
N ILE A 148 9.19 -1.15 -7.80
CA ILE A 148 8.13 -0.83 -8.76
C ILE A 148 6.78 -1.37 -8.29
N ALA A 149 6.74 -2.60 -7.78
CA ALA A 149 5.51 -3.20 -7.29
C ALA A 149 4.97 -2.45 -6.06
N MET A 150 5.86 -2.02 -5.14
CA MET A 150 5.52 -1.17 -4.00
C MET A 150 4.98 0.18 -4.43
N ALA A 151 5.62 0.83 -5.39
CA ALA A 151 5.17 2.08 -6.00
C ALA A 151 3.73 1.99 -6.52
N ASN A 152 3.50 1.01 -7.41
CA ASN A 152 2.19 0.75 -7.99
C ASN A 152 1.15 0.44 -6.91
N TYR A 153 1.52 -0.37 -5.93
CA TYR A 153 0.65 -0.70 -4.80
C TYR A 153 0.26 0.54 -3.98
N THR A 154 1.21 1.42 -3.66
CA THR A 154 0.94 2.67 -2.93
C THR A 154 -0.03 3.57 -3.69
N ILE A 155 0.13 3.69 -5.00
CA ILE A 155 -0.78 4.46 -5.86
C ILE A 155 -2.18 3.83 -5.88
N LEU A 156 -2.27 2.51 -6.12
CA LEU A 156 -3.55 1.79 -6.11
C LEU A 156 -4.28 1.95 -4.80
N LYS A 157 -3.57 1.81 -3.69
CA LYS A 157 -4.14 1.98 -2.36
C LYS A 157 -4.73 3.37 -2.16
N LYS A 158 -3.98 4.43 -2.51
CA LYS A 158 -4.47 5.82 -2.44
C LYS A 158 -5.75 6.02 -3.24
N VAL A 159 -5.84 5.43 -4.43
CA VAL A 159 -6.99 5.61 -5.33
C VAL A 159 -8.18 4.72 -4.94
N ILE A 160 -7.96 3.48 -4.51
CA ILE A 160 -9.03 2.51 -4.21
C ILE A 160 -9.54 2.65 -2.78
N HIS A 161 -8.65 2.82 -1.80
CA HIS A 161 -9.02 2.98 -0.39
C HIS A 161 -9.35 4.44 -0.03
N GLY A 162 -8.81 5.41 -0.79
CA GLY A 162 -9.09 6.84 -0.58
C GLY A 162 -8.42 7.46 0.64
N ASP A 163 -7.49 6.76 1.29
CA ASP A 163 -6.87 7.23 2.51
C ASP A 163 -5.64 8.12 2.22
N ASN A 164 -5.72 9.39 2.64
CA ASN A 164 -4.60 10.34 2.67
C ASN A 164 -4.13 10.65 4.10
N HIS A 165 -4.48 9.85 5.11
CA HIS A 165 -3.95 10.07 6.44
C HIS A 165 -2.46 9.72 6.45
N HIS A 166 -1.66 10.73 6.08
CA HIS A 166 -0.41 11.01 6.75
C HIS A 166 -0.62 10.71 8.24
N GLU A 167 0.00 9.62 8.71
CA GLU A 167 0.05 9.10 10.08
C GLU A 167 -0.83 7.91 10.49
N GLN A 168 -1.77 7.39 9.69
CA GLN A 168 -2.17 5.99 9.93
C GLN A 168 -1.10 5.07 9.31
N LYS A 169 0.04 4.93 10.02
CA LYS A 169 1.19 4.09 9.62
C LYS A 169 0.86 2.60 9.48
N ILE A 170 -0.40 2.24 9.68
CA ILE A 170 -0.95 0.95 9.32
C ILE A 170 -0.79 0.73 7.79
N ASP A 171 -0.78 1.80 7.03
CA ASP A 171 -0.82 1.71 5.59
C ASP A 171 0.52 1.43 4.91
N THR A 172 1.63 1.63 5.62
CA THR A 172 2.99 1.58 5.09
C THR A 172 3.74 0.29 5.41
N PHE A 173 3.19 -0.58 6.25
CA PHE A 173 3.91 -1.77 6.71
C PHE A 173 3.51 -3.07 6.00
N ILE A 174 2.34 -3.11 5.36
CA ILE A 174 1.94 -4.29 4.58
C ILE A 174 2.86 -4.34 3.37
N GLY A 175 3.68 -5.39 3.32
CA GLY A 175 4.64 -5.59 2.25
C GLY A 175 3.97 -5.93 0.92
N VAL A 176 4.80 -5.92 -0.12
CA VAL A 176 4.47 -6.54 -1.40
C VAL A 176 5.31 -7.81 -1.53
N TYR A 177 4.67 -8.92 -1.87
CA TYR A 177 5.25 -10.25 -1.84
C TYR A 177 5.30 -10.84 -3.24
N LYS A 178 6.40 -11.51 -3.55
CA LYS A 178 6.63 -12.10 -4.88
C LYS A 178 5.92 -13.45 -5.00
N ASP A 179 5.35 -13.70 -6.17
CA ASP A 179 4.81 -14.96 -6.70
C ASP A 179 3.59 -15.56 -5.98
N SER A 180 3.34 -15.23 -4.70
CA SER A 180 2.19 -15.74 -3.96
C SER A 180 1.62 -14.74 -2.95
N PHE A 181 0.33 -14.89 -2.66
CA PHE A 181 -0.33 -14.22 -1.56
C PHE A 181 -0.44 -15.18 -0.37
N ASP A 182 0.22 -14.84 0.73
CA ASP A 182 0.24 -15.64 1.96
C ASP A 182 -0.31 -14.82 3.15
N PRO A 183 -1.49 -15.16 3.69
CA PRO A 183 -2.05 -14.47 4.84
C PRO A 183 -1.15 -14.45 6.08
N LEU A 184 -0.32 -15.47 6.30
CA LEU A 184 0.61 -15.52 7.43
C LEU A 184 1.74 -14.50 7.28
N GLN A 185 2.18 -14.22 6.05
CA GLN A 185 3.17 -13.17 5.77
C GLN A 185 2.60 -11.76 6.04
N ILE A 186 1.32 -11.53 5.74
CA ILE A 186 0.63 -10.29 6.08
C ILE A 186 0.56 -10.12 7.60
N LEU A 187 0.15 -11.16 8.34
CA LEU A 187 0.13 -11.14 9.80
C LEU A 187 1.51 -10.90 10.42
N ASN A 188 2.58 -11.47 9.83
CA ASN A 188 3.93 -11.21 10.29
C ASN A 188 4.31 -9.72 10.17
N SER A 189 3.88 -9.05 9.10
CA SER A 189 4.09 -7.61 8.92
C SER A 189 3.31 -6.79 9.95
N PHE A 190 2.06 -7.16 10.24
CA PHE A 190 1.28 -6.57 11.34
C PHE A 190 2.00 -6.71 12.69
N GLY A 191 2.46 -7.91 13.02
CA GLY A 191 3.15 -8.18 14.27
C GLY A 191 4.45 -7.41 14.43
N LYS A 192 5.23 -7.24 13.35
CA LYS A 192 6.44 -6.40 13.37
C LYS A 192 6.11 -4.93 13.67
N SER A 193 5.08 -4.39 13.04
CA SER A 193 4.66 -3.00 13.22
C SER A 193 4.16 -2.71 14.63
N ILE A 194 3.32 -3.60 15.17
CA ILE A 194 2.78 -3.46 16.52
C ILE A 194 3.89 -3.58 17.56
N LYS A 195 4.85 -4.51 17.40
CA LYS A 195 6.04 -4.58 18.26
C LYS A 195 6.91 -3.31 18.17
N ASN A 196 7.02 -2.69 17.01
CA ASN A 196 7.75 -1.43 16.88
C ASN A 196 7.05 -0.28 17.61
N ARG A 197 5.71 -0.23 17.57
CA ARG A 197 4.92 0.73 18.37
C ARG A 197 5.04 0.44 19.86
N GLU A 198 5.05 -0.82 20.25
CA GLU A 198 5.26 -1.25 21.62
C GLU A 198 6.54 -0.66 22.21
N LYS A 199 7.65 -0.81 21.47
CA LYS A 199 8.95 -0.25 21.87
C LYS A 199 8.90 1.27 22.06
N ILE A 200 8.20 1.99 21.18
CA ILE A 200 8.08 3.46 21.26
C ILE A 200 7.29 3.87 22.51
N VAL A 201 6.16 3.20 22.78
CA VAL A 201 5.29 3.50 23.93
C VAL A 201 6.00 3.20 25.25
N LYS A 202 6.69 2.05 25.34
CA LYS A 202 7.38 1.57 26.55
C LYS A 202 8.72 2.26 26.81
N ASP A 203 9.26 3.00 25.85
CA ASP A 203 10.54 3.70 26.02
C ASP A 203 10.42 4.86 27.02
N THR A 204 10.90 4.65 28.25
CA THR A 204 10.86 5.63 29.35
C THR A 204 11.99 6.65 29.30
N THR A 205 13.00 6.46 28.43
CA THR A 205 14.20 7.29 28.40
C THR A 205 13.99 8.63 27.69
N ARG A 206 12.96 8.70 26.85
CA ARG A 206 12.65 9.87 26.02
C ARG A 206 11.39 10.57 26.53
N THR A 207 11.59 11.74 27.12
CA THR A 207 10.55 12.51 27.84
C THR A 207 10.20 13.84 27.18
N SER A 208 10.85 14.22 26.08
CA SER A 208 10.51 15.43 25.33
C SER A 208 9.04 15.43 24.90
N CYS A 209 8.40 16.60 24.81
CA CYS A 209 7.00 16.74 24.37
C CYS A 209 6.72 16.03 23.03
N PHE A 210 7.65 16.12 22.07
CA PHE A 210 7.58 15.39 20.80
C PHE A 210 7.44 13.87 21.00
N TYR A 211 8.18 13.30 21.94
CA TYR A 211 8.15 11.87 22.21
C TYR A 211 6.87 11.46 22.95
N ILE A 212 6.38 12.29 23.87
CA ILE A 212 5.08 12.07 24.53
C ILE A 212 3.95 12.04 23.48
N GLN A 213 3.93 13.00 22.56
CA GLN A 213 2.97 13.03 21.46
C GLN A 213 3.07 11.76 20.59
N LYS A 214 4.29 11.34 20.25
CA LYS A 214 4.54 10.12 19.48
C LYS A 214 4.03 8.84 20.19
N LYS A 215 4.11 8.78 21.52
CA LYS A 215 3.54 7.69 22.32
C LYS A 215 2.01 7.68 22.25
N ILE A 216 1.38 8.84 22.43
CA ILE A 216 -0.08 8.99 22.36
C ILE A 216 -0.58 8.58 20.96
N ILE A 217 0.04 9.08 19.89
CA ILE A 217 -0.30 8.69 18.51
C ILE A 217 -0.14 7.19 18.32
N SER A 218 0.99 6.62 18.76
CA SER A 218 1.24 5.17 18.64
C SER A 218 0.16 4.33 19.35
N ALA A 219 -0.39 4.83 20.45
CA ALA A 219 -1.49 4.20 21.16
C ALA A 219 -2.81 4.20 20.37
N PHE A 220 -3.15 5.34 19.78
CA PHE A 220 -4.33 5.45 18.93
C PHE A 220 -4.20 4.61 17.66
N GLU A 221 -3.00 4.54 17.06
CA GLU A 221 -2.77 3.69 15.90
C GLU A 221 -3.07 2.20 16.20
N ILE A 222 -2.80 1.71 17.42
CA ILE A 222 -3.04 0.31 17.84
C ILE A 222 -4.49 -0.12 17.67
N LYS A 223 -5.45 0.75 18.03
CA LYS A 223 -6.88 0.52 17.82
C LYS A 223 -7.22 0.28 16.34
N GLY A 224 -6.61 1.06 15.46
CA GLY A 224 -6.74 0.88 14.01
C GLY A 224 -6.19 -0.47 13.56
N TYR A 225 -4.99 -0.88 14.03
CA TYR A 225 -4.45 -2.19 13.64
C TYR A 225 -5.36 -3.34 14.07
N LEU A 226 -5.94 -3.28 15.27
CA LEU A 226 -6.89 -4.30 15.76
C LEU A 226 -8.14 -4.40 14.88
N ALA A 227 -8.70 -3.27 14.46
CA ALA A 227 -9.85 -3.24 13.55
C ALA A 227 -9.51 -3.90 12.20
N TYR A 228 -8.34 -3.59 11.65
CA TYR A 228 -7.88 -4.22 10.41
C TYR A 228 -7.57 -5.70 10.56
N LEU A 229 -6.99 -6.13 11.68
CA LEU A 229 -6.74 -7.55 11.96
C LEU A 229 -8.04 -8.35 12.08
N SER A 230 -9.05 -7.78 12.74
CA SER A 230 -10.38 -8.40 12.82
C SER A 230 -10.98 -8.60 11.42
N THR A 231 -10.91 -7.57 10.58
CA THR A 231 -11.36 -7.62 9.18
C THR A 231 -10.53 -8.61 8.36
N PHE A 232 -9.21 -8.64 8.54
CA PHE A 232 -8.33 -9.57 7.86
C PHE A 232 -8.66 -11.03 8.22
N LYS A 233 -8.91 -11.30 9.51
CA LYS A 233 -9.36 -12.60 9.97
C LYS A 233 -10.67 -13.02 9.30
N SER A 234 -11.69 -12.16 9.28
CA SER A 234 -12.98 -12.51 8.67
C SER A 234 -12.87 -12.81 7.17
N LEU A 235 -11.91 -12.20 6.48
CA LEU A 235 -11.73 -12.37 5.03
C LEU A 235 -10.91 -13.58 4.62
N PHE A 236 -9.95 -14.02 5.46
CA PHE A 236 -8.97 -15.03 5.05
C PHE A 236 -8.97 -16.29 5.91
N PHE A 237 -9.42 -16.24 7.17
CA PHE A 237 -9.25 -17.35 8.11
C PHE A 237 -9.87 -18.66 7.62
N ASP A 238 -11.10 -18.61 7.12
CA ASP A 238 -11.82 -19.83 6.73
C ASP A 238 -11.20 -20.53 5.51
N SER A 239 -10.51 -19.77 4.66
CA SER A 239 -9.82 -20.27 3.45
C SER A 239 -8.50 -20.99 3.72
N LEU A 240 -8.00 -20.96 4.96
CA LEU A 240 -6.71 -21.54 5.34
C LEU A 240 -6.79 -23.05 5.59
N SER A 241 -5.66 -23.72 5.42
CA SER A 241 -5.48 -25.11 5.86
C SER A 241 -5.58 -25.23 7.40
N ASN A 242 -5.84 -26.42 7.93
CA ASN A 242 -5.92 -26.63 9.39
C ASN A 242 -4.62 -26.26 10.12
N ILE A 243 -3.47 -26.54 9.51
CA ILE A 243 -2.15 -26.19 10.07
C ILE A 243 -1.99 -24.67 10.10
N ASP A 244 -2.34 -24.00 9.01
CA ASP A 244 -2.22 -22.54 8.90
C ASP A 244 -3.24 -21.83 9.81
N LYS A 245 -4.44 -22.38 10.02
CA LYS A 245 -5.42 -21.85 10.98
C LYS A 245 -4.86 -21.79 12.40
N LYS A 246 -4.12 -22.82 12.82
CA LYS A 246 -3.49 -22.87 14.15
C LYS A 246 -2.40 -21.81 14.29
N GLU A 247 -1.53 -21.69 13.29
CA GLU A 247 -0.47 -20.67 13.22
C GLU A 247 -1.06 -19.25 13.17
N PHE A 248 -2.13 -19.05 12.38
CA PHE A 248 -2.85 -17.79 12.24
C PHE A 248 -3.45 -17.34 13.57
N THR A 249 -4.19 -18.21 14.26
CA THR A 249 -4.77 -17.91 15.58
C THR A 249 -3.68 -17.55 16.59
N LYS A 250 -2.60 -18.33 16.66
CA LYS A 250 -1.47 -18.04 17.55
C LYS A 250 -0.88 -16.64 17.30
N LYS A 251 -0.67 -16.26 16.03
CA LYS A 251 -0.17 -14.92 15.68
C LYS A 251 -1.16 -13.82 16.02
N MET A 252 -2.45 -14.03 15.72
CA MET A 252 -3.51 -13.09 16.09
C MET A 252 -3.53 -12.84 17.59
N ASP A 253 -3.53 -13.89 18.41
CA ASP A 253 -3.55 -13.77 19.87
C ASP A 253 -2.32 -13.03 20.40
N GLN A 254 -1.12 -13.33 19.87
CA GLN A 254 0.10 -12.61 20.21
C GLN A 254 -0.01 -11.11 19.90
N ILE A 255 -0.58 -10.77 18.76
CA ILE A 255 -0.73 -9.38 18.32
C ILE A 255 -1.75 -8.65 19.21
N THR A 256 -2.90 -9.29 19.47
CA THR A 256 -3.96 -8.74 20.31
C THR A 256 -3.46 -8.48 21.74
N ASN A 257 -2.73 -9.42 22.34
CA ASN A 257 -2.18 -9.25 23.68
C ASN A 257 -1.21 -8.07 23.78
N VAL A 258 -0.38 -7.84 22.76
CA VAL A 258 0.52 -6.69 22.73
C VAL A 258 -0.29 -5.39 22.60
N ALA A 259 -1.31 -5.39 21.76
CA ALA A 259 -2.18 -4.23 21.57
C ALA A 259 -2.92 -3.83 22.86
N GLU A 260 -3.56 -4.79 23.53
CA GLU A 260 -4.26 -4.57 24.81
C GLU A 260 -3.30 -4.09 25.92
N SER A 261 -2.10 -4.67 26.00
CA SER A 261 -1.06 -4.22 26.95
C SER A 261 -0.66 -2.76 26.72
N LEU A 262 -0.71 -2.28 25.47
CA LEU A 262 -0.31 -0.93 25.11
C LEU A 262 -1.40 0.10 25.35
N GLU A 263 -2.67 -0.25 25.13
CA GLU A 263 -3.79 0.59 25.55
C GLU A 263 -3.73 0.89 27.05
N ALA A 264 -3.55 -0.17 27.87
CA ALA A 264 -3.43 -0.02 29.32
C ALA A 264 -2.21 0.83 29.75
N SER A 265 -1.15 0.86 28.94
CA SER A 265 0.05 1.67 29.21
C SER A 265 -0.17 3.16 28.95
N VAL A 266 -1.11 3.51 28.07
CA VAL A 266 -1.38 4.89 27.65
C VAL A 266 -2.39 5.56 28.57
N ASP A 267 -3.34 4.79 29.09
CA ASP A 267 -4.23 5.30 30.14
C ASP A 267 -3.43 5.77 31.34
N LYS A 268 -2.37 5.06 31.73
CA LYS A 268 -1.44 5.50 32.79
C LYS A 268 -0.73 6.83 32.47
N ILE A 269 -0.46 7.14 31.20
CA ILE A 269 0.22 8.38 30.81
C ILE A 269 -0.73 9.59 30.89
N LYS A 270 -2.02 9.42 30.61
CA LYS A 270 -3.01 10.51 30.72
C LYS A 270 -3.20 10.98 32.16
N PHE A 271 -3.16 10.06 33.13
CA PHE A 271 -3.30 10.36 34.56
C PHE A 271 -2.15 11.20 35.17
N TYR A 272 -1.02 11.39 34.48
CA TYR A 272 0.10 12.21 34.98
C TYR A 272 0.12 13.64 34.43
N ASN A 273 -0.81 13.99 33.53
CA ASN A 273 -0.89 15.32 32.92
C ASN A 273 -2.16 16.11 33.28
N ASP A 274 -2.98 15.57 34.19
CA ASP A 274 -4.06 16.27 34.90
C ASP A 274 -3.59 16.59 36.33
#